data_AF-A0A7S1WWL7-F1
#
_entry.id   AF-A0A7S1WWL7-F1
#
_cell.length_a   1.000
_cell.length_b   1.000
_cell.length_c   1.000
_cell.angle_alpha   90.00
_cell.angle_beta   90.00
_cell.angle_gamma   90.00
#
_symmetry.space_group_name_H-M   'P 1'
#
loop_
_entity.id
_entity.type
_entity.pdbx_description
1 polymer ?
#
loop_
_entity_poly.entity_id
_entity_poly.type
_entity_poly.pdbx_seq_one_letter_code
_entity_poly.pdbx_strand_id
1 'polypeptide(L)'
;EHCQNSQEAYDSQIQALKRQADNGNVELVNALAEKSTVEAMRRERRAQLLHLSQEATRGLEECRRELAGLSTTMCSTKRLRGDLNTAGAFLGDCEVTDWVLEPCSKACGSGGVQSMTRQVVTAPAGAGRRCPALTDSRACNE
;
A
#
# COMPACT_ATOMS: atom_id res chain seq x y z
N GLU A 1 30.76 -72.24 -26.17
CA GLU A 1 31.06 -70.80 -26.39
C GLU A 1 29.85 -69.98 -26.81
N HIS A 2 29.19 -70.26 -27.93
CA HIS A 2 28.10 -69.39 -28.42
C HIS A 2 26.91 -69.22 -27.45
N CYS A 3 26.52 -70.30 -26.76
CA CYS A 3 25.44 -70.27 -25.76
C CYS A 3 25.78 -69.43 -24.52
N GLN A 4 27.03 -69.51 -24.03
CA GLN A 4 27.49 -68.72 -22.89
C GLN A 4 27.53 -67.22 -23.23
N ASN A 5 28.06 -66.86 -24.40
CA ASN A 5 28.09 -65.48 -24.86
C ASN A 5 26.67 -64.90 -25.00
N SER A 6 25.71 -65.70 -25.46
CA SER A 6 24.31 -65.28 -25.52
C SER A 6 23.68 -65.13 -24.14
N GLN A 7 24.00 -66.00 -23.17
CA GLN A 7 23.52 -65.87 -21.79
C GLN A 7 24.04 -64.60 -21.12
N GLU A 8 25.34 -64.33 -21.22
CA GLU A 8 25.95 -63.11 -20.67
C GLU A 8 25.35 -61.85 -21.30
N ALA A 9 25.08 -61.88 -22.61
CA ALA A 9 24.40 -60.79 -23.30
C ALA A 9 22.97 -60.55 -22.74
N TYR A 10 22.17 -61.60 -22.55
CA TYR A 10 20.84 -61.48 -21.97
C TYR A 10 20.88 -61.01 -20.51
N ASP A 11 21.81 -61.53 -19.70
CA ASP A 11 21.97 -61.10 -18.30
C ASP A 11 22.35 -59.62 -18.21
N SER A 12 23.23 -59.14 -19.09
CA SER A 12 23.60 -57.73 -19.16
C SER A 12 22.41 -56.83 -19.52
N GLN A 13 21.55 -57.26 -20.45
CA GLN A 13 20.33 -56.53 -20.84
C GLN A 13 19.32 -56.50 -19.69
N ILE A 14 19.12 -57.62 -18.99
CA ILE A 14 18.22 -57.69 -17.84
C ILE A 14 18.69 -56.76 -16.72
N GLN A 15 20.00 -56.71 -16.44
CA GLN A 15 20.55 -55.79 -15.45
C GLN A 15 20.38 -54.32 -15.88
N ALA A 16 20.58 -54.01 -17.17
CA ALA A 16 20.37 -52.66 -17.68
C ALA A 16 18.91 -52.21 -17.52
N LEU A 17 17.95 -53.08 -17.87
CA LEU A 17 16.52 -52.80 -17.71
C LEU A 17 16.12 -52.65 -16.24
N LYS A 18 16.68 -53.47 -15.34
CA LYS A 18 16.46 -53.31 -13.89
C LYS A 18 16.95 -51.94 -13.40
N ARG A 19 18.18 -51.55 -13.74
CA ARG A 19 18.73 -50.22 -13.39
C ARG A 19 17.88 -49.09 -13.95
N GLN A 20 17.37 -49.24 -15.17
CA GLN A 20 16.48 -48.26 -15.78
C GLN A 20 15.16 -48.12 -15.01
N ALA A 21 14.57 -49.23 -14.58
CA ALA A 21 13.36 -49.22 -13.75
C ALA A 21 13.62 -48.59 -12.37
N ASP A 22 14.74 -48.92 -11.73
CA ASP A 22 15.12 -48.35 -10.43
C ASP A 22 15.34 -46.84 -10.53
N ASN A 23 16.07 -46.38 -11.55
CA ASN A 23 16.27 -44.95 -11.81
C ASN A 23 14.95 -44.22 -12.05
N GLY A 24 14.06 -44.80 -12.87
CA GLY A 24 12.74 -44.24 -13.13
C GLY A 24 11.87 -44.13 -11.87
N ASN A 25 11.96 -45.10 -10.97
CA ASN A 25 11.27 -45.04 -9.68
C ASN A 25 11.81 -43.90 -8.80
N VAL A 26 13.13 -43.71 -8.75
CA VAL A 26 13.75 -42.60 -8.00
C VAL A 26 13.29 -41.25 -8.55
N GLU A 27 13.31 -41.09 -9.88
CA GLU A 27 12.84 -39.86 -10.54
C GLU A 27 11.36 -39.58 -10.25
N LEU A 28 10.51 -40.61 -10.30
CA LEU A 28 9.07 -40.46 -10.00
C LEU A 28 8.84 -39.99 -8.56
N VAL A 29 9.54 -40.56 -7.58
CA VAL A 29 9.41 -40.17 -6.17
C VAL A 29 9.85 -38.73 -5.96
N ASN A 30 10.96 -38.31 -6.59
CA ASN A 30 11.44 -36.93 -6.52
C ASN A 30 10.43 -35.95 -7.15
N ALA A 31 9.92 -36.26 -8.34
CA ALA A 31 8.92 -35.44 -9.02
C ALA A 31 7.61 -35.34 -8.22
N LEU A 32 7.19 -36.41 -7.54
CA LEU A 32 6.01 -36.38 -6.66
C LEU A 32 6.24 -35.49 -5.44
N ALA A 33 7.42 -35.57 -4.82
CA ALA A 33 7.80 -34.70 -3.71
C ALA A 33 7.75 -33.22 -4.14
N GLU A 34 8.40 -32.88 -5.25
CA GLU A 34 8.36 -31.52 -5.82
C GLU A 34 6.93 -31.06 -6.10
N LYS A 35 6.11 -31.89 -6.76
CA LYS A 35 4.70 -31.56 -7.05
C LYS A 35 3.91 -31.24 -5.78
N SER A 36 4.05 -32.04 -4.72
CA SER A 36 3.34 -31.81 -3.45
C SER A 36 3.72 -30.48 -2.79
N THR A 37 5.01 -30.10 -2.83
CA THR A 37 5.48 -28.81 -2.31
C THR A 37 4.92 -27.63 -3.12
N VAL A 38 4.88 -27.75 -4.46
CA VAL A 38 4.31 -26.73 -5.33
C VAL A 38 2.80 -26.57 -5.11
N GLU A 39 2.08 -27.67 -4.92
CA GLU A 39 0.65 -27.61 -4.59
C GLU A 39 0.40 -26.97 -3.23
N ALA A 40 1.23 -27.26 -2.22
CA ALA A 40 1.16 -26.59 -0.92
C ALA A 40 1.40 -25.08 -1.05
N MET A 41 2.44 -24.66 -1.77
CA MET A 41 2.73 -23.24 -2.04
C MET A 41 1.58 -22.54 -2.79
N ARG A 42 0.94 -23.21 -3.75
CA ARG A 42 -0.21 -22.66 -4.48
C ARG A 42 -1.43 -22.47 -3.58
N ARG A 43 -1.71 -23.42 -2.69
CA ARG A 43 -2.80 -23.33 -1.70
C ARG A 43 -2.57 -22.14 -0.76
N GLU A 44 -1.36 -22.03 -0.23
CA GLU A 44 -0.95 -20.95 0.66
C GLU A 44 -1.08 -19.59 -0.02
N ARG A 45 -0.52 -19.42 -1.23
CA ARG A 45 -0.65 -18.18 -2.00
C ARG A 45 -2.11 -17.83 -2.29
N ARG A 46 -2.96 -18.81 -2.59
CA ARG A 46 -4.39 -18.57 -2.81
C ARG A 46 -5.07 -18.08 -1.53
N ALA A 47 -4.76 -18.67 -0.38
CA ALA A 47 -5.27 -18.20 0.91
C ALA A 47 -4.82 -16.77 1.20
N GLN A 48 -3.55 -16.45 0.96
CA GLN A 48 -2.99 -15.10 1.12
C GLN A 48 -3.67 -14.08 0.18
N LEU A 49 -3.92 -14.43 -1.08
CA LEU A 49 -4.63 -13.57 -2.02
C LEU A 49 -6.07 -13.30 -1.59
N LEU A 50 -6.77 -14.33 -1.10
CA LEU A 50 -8.12 -14.17 -0.56
C LEU A 50 -8.12 -13.26 0.67
N HIS A 51 -7.19 -13.48 1.60
CA HIS A 51 -7.02 -12.64 2.78
C HIS A 51 -6.78 -11.17 2.41
N LEU A 52 -5.82 -10.91 1.52
CA LEU A 52 -5.52 -9.56 1.05
C LEU A 52 -6.73 -8.90 0.38
N SER A 53 -7.48 -9.65 -0.43
CA SER A 53 -8.69 -9.14 -1.07
C SER A 53 -9.76 -8.74 -0.04
N GLN A 54 -9.92 -9.53 1.02
CA GLN A 54 -10.88 -9.26 2.10
C GLN A 54 -10.45 -8.06 2.95
N GLU A 55 -9.15 -7.91 3.23
CA GLU A 55 -8.62 -6.74 3.93
C GLU A 55 -8.82 -5.46 3.11
N ALA A 56 -8.60 -5.52 1.81
CA ALA A 56 -8.84 -4.39 0.91
C ALA A 56 -10.31 -3.98 0.89
N THR A 57 -11.25 -4.93 0.80
CA THR A 57 -12.68 -4.62 0.83
C THR A 57 -13.10 -4.05 2.19
N ARG A 58 -12.63 -4.66 3.29
CA ARG A 58 -12.91 -4.15 4.65
C ARG A 58 -12.40 -2.72 4.83
N GLY A 59 -11.18 -2.42 4.39
CA GLY A 59 -10.59 -1.09 4.49
C GLY A 59 -11.38 -0.05 3.69
N LEU A 60 -11.87 -0.39 2.50
CA LEU A 60 -12.71 0.50 1.70
C LEU A 60 -14.07 0.77 2.37
N GLU A 61 -14.69 -0.25 2.98
CA GLU A 61 -15.95 -0.09 3.71
C GLU A 61 -15.78 0.76 4.98
N GLU A 62 -14.68 0.57 5.71
CA GLU A 62 -14.32 1.39 6.87
C GLU A 62 -14.11 2.86 6.45
N CYS A 63 -13.27 3.11 5.45
CA CYS A 63 -13.02 4.44 4.92
C CYS A 63 -14.33 5.12 4.48
N ARG A 64 -15.21 4.40 3.77
CA ARG A 64 -16.52 4.93 3.36
C ARG A 64 -17.39 5.34 4.55
N ARG A 65 -17.44 4.52 5.61
CA ARG A 65 -18.20 4.82 6.83
C ARG A 65 -17.62 6.04 7.55
N GLU A 66 -16.31 6.12 7.68
CA GLU A 66 -15.64 7.26 8.30
C GLU A 66 -15.90 8.55 7.54
N LEU A 67 -15.79 8.53 6.21
CA LEU A 67 -16.10 9.70 5.37
C LEU A 67 -17.56 10.15 5.51
N ALA A 68 -18.50 9.20 5.57
CA ALA A 68 -19.91 9.52 5.82
C ALA A 68 -20.12 10.11 7.24
N GLY A 69 -19.42 9.57 8.24
CA GLY A 69 -19.42 10.09 9.60
C GLY A 69 -18.89 11.52 9.69
N LEU A 70 -17.73 11.79 9.07
CA LEU A 70 -17.11 13.11 9.00
C LEU A 70 -17.99 14.13 8.26
N SER A 71 -18.66 13.71 7.18
CA SER A 71 -19.62 14.59 6.49
C SER A 71 -20.79 14.97 7.40
N THR A 72 -21.30 14.01 8.18
CA THR A 72 -22.41 14.23 9.11
C THR A 72 -22.02 15.18 10.24
N THR A 73 -20.84 15.02 10.84
CA THR A 73 -20.32 15.93 11.87
C THR A 73 -20.03 17.31 11.31
N MET A 74 -19.55 17.41 10.06
CA MET A 74 -19.40 18.69 9.38
C MET A 74 -20.75 19.39 9.18
N CYS A 75 -21.81 18.66 8.81
CA CYS A 75 -23.14 19.23 8.67
C CYS A 75 -23.72 19.73 10.01
N SER A 76 -23.58 18.96 11.09
CA SER A 76 -24.08 19.36 12.41
C SER A 76 -23.34 20.59 12.95
N THR A 77 -22.01 20.64 12.78
CA THR A 77 -21.20 21.80 13.20
C THR A 77 -21.50 23.05 12.37
N LYS A 78 -21.72 22.93 11.06
CA LYS A 78 -22.17 24.04 10.22
C LYS A 78 -23.52 24.60 10.67
N ARG A 79 -24.48 23.73 11.01
CA ARG A 79 -25.79 24.15 11.52
C ARG A 79 -25.65 24.91 12.83
N LEU A 80 -24.94 24.34 13.81
CA LEU A 80 -24.70 25.01 15.11
C LEU A 80 -24.05 26.38 14.94
N ARG A 81 -23.07 26.49 14.05
CA ARG A 81 -22.43 27.78 13.74
C ARG A 81 -23.42 28.78 13.15
N GLY A 82 -24.31 28.34 12.26
CA GLY A 82 -25.39 29.18 11.72
C GLY A 82 -26.34 29.67 12.81
N ASP A 83 -26.78 28.77 13.69
CA ASP A 83 -27.67 29.09 14.81
C ASP A 83 -27.02 30.13 15.75
N LEU A 84 -25.74 29.95 16.11
CA LEU A 84 -24.98 30.91 16.92
C LEU A 84 -24.87 32.29 16.25
N ASN A 85 -24.64 32.33 14.94
CA ASN A 85 -24.57 33.58 14.19
C ASN A 85 -25.92 34.33 14.22
N THR A 86 -27.04 33.61 14.10
CA THR A 86 -28.38 34.21 14.21
C THR A 86 -28.75 34.67 15.62
N ALA A 87 -28.19 34.02 16.66
CA ALA A 87 -28.37 34.41 18.06
C ALA A 87 -27.56 35.67 18.46
N GLY A 88 -26.94 36.36 17.50
CA GLY A 88 -26.15 37.57 17.73
C GLY A 88 -24.71 37.32 18.17
N ALA A 89 -24.26 36.05 18.21
CA ALA A 89 -22.85 35.76 18.35
C ALA A 89 -22.18 35.87 16.97
N PHE A 90 -21.54 37.01 16.67
CA PHE A 90 -20.80 37.18 15.42
C PHE A 90 -19.59 36.22 15.37
N LEU A 91 -19.56 35.34 14.38
CA LEU A 91 -18.49 34.35 14.19
C LEU A 91 -17.83 34.58 12.82
N GLY A 92 -16.76 35.40 12.81
CA GLY A 92 -15.92 35.60 11.63
C GLY A 92 -14.66 34.75 11.72
N ASP A 93 -14.56 33.69 10.92
CA ASP A 93 -13.32 32.92 10.80
C ASP A 93 -12.27 33.75 10.05
N CYS A 94 -11.00 33.63 10.44
CA CYS A 94 -9.93 34.26 9.70
C CYS A 94 -9.72 33.60 8.33
N GLU A 95 -9.67 34.41 7.28
CA GLU A 95 -9.35 33.99 5.92
C GLU A 95 -7.97 34.52 5.56
N VAL A 96 -7.16 33.70 4.87
CA VAL A 96 -5.81 34.04 4.46
C VAL A 96 -5.63 33.79 2.96
N THR A 97 -4.69 34.50 2.34
CA THR A 97 -4.33 34.31 0.93
C THR A 97 -3.63 32.97 0.71
N ASP A 98 -3.46 32.61 -0.56
CA ASP A 98 -2.50 31.59 -0.96
C ASP A 98 -1.07 31.96 -0.53
N TRP A 99 -0.21 30.95 -0.49
CA TRP A 99 1.20 31.11 -0.17
C TRP A 99 1.96 31.83 -1.29
N VAL A 100 2.62 32.91 -0.92
CA VAL A 100 3.64 33.60 -1.71
C VAL A 100 4.99 32.95 -1.39
N LEU A 101 5.64 32.41 -2.42
CA LEU A 101 6.92 31.72 -2.31
C LEU A 101 8.06 32.72 -2.50
N GLU A 102 8.98 32.76 -1.54
CA GLU A 102 10.26 33.46 -1.71
C GLU A 102 11.25 32.61 -2.51
N PRO A 103 12.27 33.23 -3.12
CA PRO A 103 13.35 32.50 -3.78
C PRO A 103 13.99 31.47 -2.84
N CYS A 104 14.43 30.35 -3.43
CA CYS A 104 15.18 29.33 -2.70
C CYS A 104 16.47 29.92 -2.13
N SER A 105 16.81 29.57 -0.88
CA SER A 105 18.03 30.03 -0.21
C SER A 105 19.31 29.67 -0.97
N LYS A 106 19.25 28.64 -1.81
CA LYS A 106 20.29 28.27 -2.76
C LYS A 106 19.78 28.46 -4.19
N ALA A 107 20.60 29.07 -5.03
CA ALA A 107 20.32 29.15 -6.46
C ALA A 107 20.50 27.80 -7.18
N CYS A 108 21.32 26.89 -6.64
CA CYS A 108 21.61 25.58 -7.20
C CYS A 108 22.12 24.59 -6.14
N GLY A 109 22.07 23.29 -6.46
CA GLY A 109 22.49 22.21 -5.56
C GLY A 109 21.44 21.84 -4.52
N SER A 110 21.69 20.76 -3.77
CA SER A 110 20.71 20.17 -2.85
C SER A 110 20.68 20.84 -1.47
N GLY A 111 19.55 20.66 -0.77
CA GLY A 111 19.35 21.17 0.59
C GLY A 111 19.12 22.67 0.64
N GLY A 112 18.42 23.22 -0.36
CA GLY A 112 17.87 24.57 -0.29
C GLY A 112 16.60 24.59 0.58
N VAL A 113 16.31 25.77 1.16
CA VAL A 113 15.05 26.04 1.87
C VAL A 113 14.45 27.30 1.26
N GLN A 114 13.16 27.27 0.93
CA GLN A 114 12.43 28.44 0.48
C GLN A 114 11.40 28.80 1.54
N SER A 115 11.38 30.08 1.92
CA SER A 115 10.35 30.63 2.81
C SER A 115 9.07 30.87 2.02
N MET A 116 7.94 30.77 2.71
CA MET A 116 6.65 31.15 2.15
C MET A 116 5.88 31.99 3.15
N THR A 117 5.18 32.99 2.63
CA THR A 117 4.39 33.91 3.42
C THR A 117 2.98 34.04 2.84
N ARG A 118 1.99 34.35 3.66
CA ARG A 118 0.63 34.64 3.23
C ARG A 118 0.03 35.70 4.15
N GLN A 119 -0.99 36.39 3.67
CA GLN A 119 -1.59 37.51 4.38
C GLN A 119 -3.02 37.21 4.80
N VAL A 120 -3.50 37.93 5.82
CA VAL A 120 -4.89 37.85 6.28
C VAL A 120 -5.76 38.65 5.32
N VAL A 121 -6.77 38.00 4.74
CA VAL A 121 -7.81 38.61 3.90
C VAL A 121 -8.94 39.13 4.79
N THR A 122 -9.39 38.30 5.73
CA THR A 122 -10.47 38.63 6.67
C THR A 122 -9.97 38.38 8.08
N ALA A 123 -9.96 39.42 8.93
CA ALA A 123 -9.55 39.28 10.32
C ALA A 123 -10.58 38.46 11.12
N PRO A 124 -10.14 37.64 12.10
CA PRO A 124 -11.05 36.89 12.93
C PRO A 124 -11.88 37.83 13.81
N ALA A 125 -13.14 37.49 14.01
CA ALA A 125 -14.06 38.31 14.80
C ALA A 125 -14.95 37.45 15.71
N GLY A 126 -15.27 38.02 16.88
CA GLY A 126 -16.01 37.33 17.94
C GLY A 126 -15.32 36.03 18.35
N ALA A 127 -16.08 34.93 18.39
CA ALA A 127 -15.56 33.59 18.72
C ALA A 127 -15.17 32.77 17.46
N GLY A 128 -14.90 33.43 16.34
CA GLY A 128 -14.39 32.80 15.11
C GLY A 128 -12.97 32.25 15.25
N ARG A 129 -12.57 31.42 14.27
CA ARG A 129 -11.25 30.77 14.27
C ARG A 129 -10.13 31.78 14.05
N ARG A 130 -9.10 31.73 14.90
CA ARG A 130 -7.86 32.52 14.74
C ARG A 130 -7.15 32.18 13.43
N CYS A 131 -6.39 33.13 12.92
CA CYS A 131 -5.61 32.94 11.71
C CYS A 131 -4.61 31.79 11.86
N PRO A 132 -4.46 30.95 10.82
CA PRO A 132 -3.39 29.97 10.77
C PRO A 132 -2.03 30.67 10.60
N ALA A 133 -0.94 29.92 10.66
CA ALA A 133 0.41 30.46 10.49
C ALA A 133 0.53 31.24 9.17
N LEU A 134 1.10 32.45 9.23
CA LEU A 134 1.27 33.35 8.08
C LEU A 134 2.63 33.16 7.39
N THR A 135 3.52 32.39 8.00
CA THR A 135 4.87 32.11 7.50
C THR A 135 5.15 30.63 7.65
N ASP A 136 5.76 30.02 6.65
CA ASP A 136 6.22 28.64 6.68
C ASP A 136 7.48 28.48 5.82
N SER A 137 8.09 27.29 5.80
CA SER A 137 9.26 26.99 4.99
C SER A 137 9.19 25.57 4.43
N ARG A 138 9.67 25.37 3.21
CA ARG A 138 9.79 24.04 2.59
C ARG A 138 11.15 23.84 1.96
N ALA A 139 11.54 22.58 1.77
CA ALA A 139 12.70 22.24 0.97
C ALA A 139 12.54 22.73 -0.48
N CYS A 140 13.66 23.07 -1.10
CA CYS A 140 13.75 23.41 -2.52
C CYS A 140 15.05 22.90 -3.11
N ASN A 141 15.06 22.71 -4.42
CA ASN A 141 16.15 22.11 -5.18
C ASN A 141 16.53 20.75 -4.59
N GLU A 142 15.62 19.78 -4.73
CA GLU A 142 15.94 18.36 -4.48
C GLU A 142 16.81 17.79 -5.61
#